data_AF-A0A935FRB8-F1
#
_entry.id   AF-A0A935FRB8-F1
#
_cell.length_a   1.000
_cell.length_b   1.000
_cell.length_c   1.000
_cell.angle_alpha   90.00
_cell.angle_beta   90.00
_cell.angle_gamma   90.00
#
_symmetry.space_group_name_H-M   'P 1'
#
loop_
_entity.id
_entity.type
_entity.pdbx_description
1 polymer ?
#
loop_
_entity_poly.entity_id
_entity_poly.type
_entity_poly.pdbx_seq_one_letter_code
_entity_poly.pdbx_strand_id
1 'polypeptide(L)'
;MSWKEYYEKMTLEPRAAVVRALDYFEKTPPHIKKAIDLGCGNGRDTITLLKNGWDVIAVDSEPLAIEYIKKNLDPGMESKLSFQCESFENVSWQDVS
;
A
#
# COMPACT_ATOMS: atom_id res chain seq x y z
N MET A 1 -5.43 -13.36 -18.59
CA MET A 1 -5.70 -11.98 -18.14
C MET A 1 -4.39 -11.42 -17.64
N SER A 2 -3.97 -10.26 -18.12
CA SER A 2 -2.77 -9.57 -17.64
C SER A 2 -3.04 -8.86 -16.31
N TRP A 3 -1.98 -8.54 -15.56
CA TRP A 3 -2.12 -7.74 -14.33
C TRP A 3 -2.69 -6.34 -14.60
N LYS A 4 -2.33 -5.73 -15.72
CA LYS A 4 -2.90 -4.46 -16.19
C LYS A 4 -4.43 -4.51 -16.30
N GLU A 5 -4.95 -5.53 -17.00
CA GLU A 5 -6.40 -5.72 -17.17
C GLU A 5 -7.11 -5.97 -15.83
N TYR A 6 -6.43 -6.65 -14.90
CA TYR A 6 -6.96 -6.88 -13.57
C TYR A 6 -7.03 -5.57 -12.76
N TYR A 7 -5.97 -4.77 -12.75
CA TYR A 7 -5.92 -3.50 -12.02
C TYR A 7 -6.95 -2.48 -12.53
N GLU A 8 -7.17 -2.40 -13.85
CA GLU A 8 -8.17 -1.50 -14.45
C GLU A 8 -9.61 -1.85 -14.06
N LYS A 9 -9.90 -3.13 -13.75
CA LYS A 9 -11.24 -3.59 -13.32
C LYS A 9 -11.48 -3.42 -11.82
N MET A 10 -10.42 -3.23 -11.05
CA MET A 10 -10.49 -3.23 -9.59
C MET A 10 -10.78 -1.83 -9.04
N THR A 11 -11.66 -1.78 -8.04
CA THR A 11 -11.97 -0.55 -7.30
C THR A 11 -10.78 -0.13 -6.44
N LEU A 12 -10.75 1.16 -6.08
CA LEU A 12 -9.88 1.70 -5.03
C LEU A 12 -10.57 1.81 -3.66
N GLU A 13 -11.85 1.44 -3.57
CA GLU A 13 -12.54 1.34 -2.28
C GLU A 13 -11.79 0.41 -1.31
N PRO A 14 -11.48 0.87 -0.09
CA PRO A 14 -10.66 0.12 0.86
C PRO A 14 -11.34 -1.17 1.29
N ARG A 15 -10.54 -2.20 1.58
CA ARG A 15 -11.09 -3.43 2.16
C ARG A 15 -11.57 -3.16 3.58
N ALA A 16 -12.67 -3.79 3.98
CA ALA A 16 -13.22 -3.68 5.34
C ALA A 16 -12.23 -4.08 6.44
N ALA A 17 -11.21 -4.89 6.12
CA ALA A 17 -10.13 -5.21 7.06
C ALA A 17 -9.25 -3.98 7.37
N VAL A 18 -8.85 -3.22 6.35
CA VAL A 18 -8.03 -2.02 6.50
C VAL A 18 -8.81 -0.93 7.21
N VAL A 19 -10.09 -0.74 6.87
CA VAL A 19 -10.96 0.22 7.57
C VAL A 19 -11.04 -0.11 9.06
N ARG A 20 -11.31 -1.37 9.42
CA ARG A 20 -11.35 -1.80 10.83
C ARG A 20 -10.01 -1.62 11.55
N ALA A 21 -8.90 -1.88 10.87
CA ALA A 21 -7.57 -1.67 11.44
C ALA A 21 -7.31 -0.19 11.72
N LEU A 22 -7.65 0.69 10.77
CA LEU A 22 -7.55 2.14 10.94
C LEU A 22 -8.42 2.64 12.10
N ASP A 23 -9.68 2.21 12.19
CA ASP A 23 -10.57 2.55 13.31
C ASP A 23 -10.00 2.12 14.67
N TYR A 24 -9.32 0.97 14.71
CA TYR A 24 -8.67 0.48 15.93
C TYR A 24 -7.43 1.32 16.29
N PHE A 25 -6.56 1.60 15.32
CA PHE A 25 -5.34 2.37 15.55
C PHE A 25 -5.58 3.88 15.71
N GLU A 26 -6.74 4.40 15.34
CA GLU A 26 -7.13 5.77 15.70
C GLU A 26 -7.43 5.86 17.21
N LYS A 27 -8.09 4.84 17.77
CA LYS A 27 -8.41 4.75 19.21
C LYS A 27 -7.23 4.31 20.06
N THR A 28 -6.30 3.59 19.44
CA THR A 28 -5.08 3.06 20.07
C THR A 28 -3.86 3.37 19.20
N PRO A 29 -3.43 4.65 19.14
CA PRO A 29 -2.37 5.06 18.23
C PRO A 29 -1.05 4.35 18.52
N PRO A 30 -0.41 3.73 17.51
CA PRO A 30 0.94 3.22 17.69
C PRO A 30 1.92 4.38 17.84
N HIS A 31 3.09 4.11 18.44
CA HIS A 31 4.18 5.09 18.52
C HIS A 31 4.67 5.52 17.12
N ILE A 32 4.59 4.60 16.14
CA ILE A 32 4.98 4.83 14.75
C ILE A 32 3.86 4.30 13.85
N LYS A 33 3.38 5.13 12.93
CA LYS A 33 2.40 4.74 11.91
C LYS A 33 3.14 4.25 10.66
N LYS A 34 3.67 3.03 10.71
CA LYS A 34 4.35 2.39 9.58
C LYS A 34 3.65 1.07 9.22
N ALA A 35 3.41 0.84 7.94
CA ALA A 35 2.75 -0.35 7.43
C ALA A 35 3.50 -0.95 6.24
N ILE A 36 3.35 -2.25 6.05
CA ILE A 36 3.86 -2.98 4.89
C ILE A 36 2.65 -3.60 4.18
N ASP A 37 2.47 -3.30 2.89
CA ASP A 37 1.39 -3.82 2.06
C ASP A 37 1.95 -4.83 1.06
N LEU A 38 1.76 -6.12 1.34
CA LEU A 38 2.32 -7.24 0.56
C LEU A 38 1.33 -7.67 -0.52
N GLY A 39 1.78 -7.68 -1.77
CA GLY A 39 0.89 -7.85 -2.92
C GLY A 39 -0.05 -6.65 -3.08
N CYS A 40 0.52 -5.44 -3.00
CA CYS A 40 -0.22 -4.18 -2.95
C CYS A 40 -1.06 -3.89 -4.22
N GLY A 41 -0.74 -4.54 -5.34
CA GLY A 41 -1.50 -4.50 -6.58
C GLY A 41 -1.73 -3.08 -7.10
N ASN A 42 -3.01 -2.73 -7.33
CA ASN A 42 -3.38 -1.39 -7.82
C ASN A 42 -3.30 -0.29 -6.74
N GLY A 43 -2.89 -0.62 -5.51
CA GLY A 43 -2.68 0.34 -4.44
C GLY A 43 -3.88 0.63 -3.55
N ARG A 44 -4.99 -0.09 -3.67
CA ARG A 44 -6.22 0.13 -2.88
C ARG A 44 -5.96 0.39 -1.39
N ASP A 45 -5.25 -0.54 -0.75
CA ASP A 45 -5.01 -0.49 0.69
C ASP A 45 -3.83 0.44 1.02
N THR A 46 -2.73 0.39 0.24
CA THR A 46 -1.61 1.35 0.27
C THR A 46 -2.08 2.82 0.28
N ILE A 47 -2.90 3.24 -0.69
CA ILE A 47 -3.38 4.62 -0.82
C ILE A 47 -4.23 5.00 0.40
N THR A 48 -5.07 4.09 0.87
CA THR A 48 -5.91 4.32 2.05
C THR A 48 -5.06 4.56 3.31
N LEU A 49 -4.01 3.74 3.51
CA LEU A 49 -3.07 3.90 4.61
C LEU A 49 -2.32 5.24 4.53
N LEU A 50 -1.79 5.60 3.36
CA LEU A 50 -1.09 6.88 3.11
C LEU A 50 -1.99 8.09 3.42
N LYS A 51 -3.26 8.05 2.96
CA LYS A 51 -4.27 9.10 3.27
C LYS A 51 -4.57 9.23 4.76
N ASN A 52 -4.39 8.16 5.53
CA ASN A 52 -4.54 8.15 7.00
C ASN A 52 -3.23 8.43 7.74
N GLY A 53 -2.22 8.93 7.02
CA GLY A 53 -0.97 9.44 7.56
C GLY A 53 0.08 8.39 7.88
N TRP A 54 -0.11 7.14 7.46
CA TRP A 54 0.88 6.08 7.60
C TRP A 54 2.01 6.24 6.58
N ASP A 55 3.21 5.85 6.97
CA ASP A 55 4.32 5.58 6.06
C ASP A 55 4.18 4.13 5.58
N VAL A 56 4.21 3.90 4.27
CA VAL A 56 3.88 2.61 3.68
C VAL A 56 5.02 2.11 2.82
N ILE A 57 5.42 0.86 3.06
CA ILE A 57 6.27 0.08 2.17
C ILE A 57 5.35 -0.85 1.39
N ALA A 58 5.14 -0.56 0.12
CA ALA A 58 4.32 -1.34 -0.78
C ALA A 58 5.21 -2.34 -1.53
N VAL A 59 4.83 -3.62 -1.51
CA VAL A 59 5.56 -4.70 -2.18
C VAL A 59 4.64 -5.35 -3.19
N ASP A 60 5.11 -5.49 -4.43
CA ASP A 60 4.45 -6.32 -5.43
C ASP A 60 5.45 -6.87 -6.43
N SER A 61 5.19 -8.07 -6.93
CA SER A 61 5.99 -8.68 -7.98
C SER A 61 5.81 -8.02 -9.35
N GLU A 62 4.71 -7.27 -9.53
CA GLU A 62 4.36 -6.59 -10.78
C GLU A 62 4.92 -5.15 -10.82
N PRO A 63 5.87 -4.84 -11.72
CA PRO A 63 6.44 -3.51 -11.86
C PRO A 63 5.39 -2.41 -12.12
N LEU A 64 4.27 -2.73 -12.78
CA LEU A 64 3.22 -1.74 -13.04
C LEU A 64 2.50 -1.26 -11.77
N ALA A 65 2.55 -2.00 -10.65
CA ALA A 65 1.82 -1.67 -9.43
C ALA A 65 2.13 -0.24 -8.93
N ILE A 66 3.39 0.18 -8.95
CA ILE A 66 3.79 1.52 -8.51
C ILE A 66 3.21 2.63 -9.38
N GLU A 67 3.03 2.39 -10.68
CA GLU A 67 2.42 3.37 -11.57
C GLU A 67 0.95 3.58 -11.20
N TYR A 68 0.22 2.49 -10.89
CA TYR A 68 -1.16 2.57 -10.44
C TYR A 68 -1.29 3.27 -9.08
N ILE A 69 -0.39 2.99 -8.13
CA ILE A 69 -0.37 3.68 -6.84
C ILE A 69 -0.16 5.19 -7.05
N LYS A 70 0.92 5.58 -7.74
CA LYS A 70 1.27 6.99 -7.95
C LYS A 70 0.20 7.77 -8.71
N LYS A 71 -0.43 7.15 -9.71
CA LYS A 71 -1.51 7.78 -10.48
C LYS A 71 -2.70 8.22 -9.63
N ASN A 72 -2.96 7.51 -8.52
CA ASN A 72 -4.11 7.74 -7.66
C ASN A 72 -3.73 8.37 -6.30
N LEU A 73 -2.46 8.76 -6.15
CA LEU A 73 -1.94 9.37 -4.95
C LEU A 73 -2.13 10.89 -5.00
N ASP A 74 -2.50 11.49 -3.87
CA ASP A 74 -2.56 12.94 -3.77
C ASP A 74 -1.13 13.53 -3.77
N PRO A 75 -0.91 14.72 -4.37
CA PRO A 75 0.40 15.36 -4.39
C PRO A 75 1.00 15.49 -2.98
N GLY A 76 2.29 15.15 -2.85
CA GLY A 76 3.04 15.27 -1.59
C GLY A 76 2.98 14.05 -0.68
N MET A 77 2.13 13.06 -0.96
CA MET A 77 2.12 11.80 -0.21
C MET A 77 3.22 10.83 -0.65
N GLU A 78 3.88 11.06 -1.79
CA GLU A 78 4.94 10.19 -2.32
C GLU A 78 6.13 10.04 -1.36
N SER A 79 6.40 11.04 -0.53
CA SER A 79 7.50 10.99 0.46
C SER A 79 7.28 9.94 1.55
N LYS A 80 6.04 9.49 1.75
CA LYS A 80 5.65 8.45 2.70
C LYS A 80 5.51 7.07 2.07
N LEU A 81 5.69 6.97 0.75
CA LEU A 81 5.60 5.73 0.00
C LEU A 81 7.00 5.24 -0.36
N SER A 82 7.31 4.02 0.03
CA SER A 82 8.41 3.23 -0.54
C SER A 82 7.83 2.05 -1.32
N PHE A 83 8.46 1.68 -2.43
CA PHE A 83 8.00 0.55 -3.25
C PHE A 83 9.13 -0.44 -3.52
N GLN A 84 8.84 -1.72 -3.35
CA GLN A 84 9.74 -2.82 -3.67
C GLN A 84 9.09 -3.72 -4.72
N CYS A 85 9.76 -3.86 -5.87
CA CYS A 85 9.30 -4.70 -6.96
C CYS A 85 9.84 -6.12 -6.81
N GLU A 86 9.18 -6.93 -5.99
CA GLU A 86 9.61 -8.30 -5.69
C GLU A 86 8.46 -9.19 -5.21
N SER A 87 8.69 -10.50 -5.26
CA SER A 87 7.77 -11.46 -4.64
C SER A 87 7.84 -11.33 -3.11
N PHE A 88 6.70 -11.41 -2.43
CA PHE A 88 6.65 -11.22 -0.97
C PHE A 88 7.52 -12.24 -0.20
N GLU A 89 7.77 -13.41 -0.78
CA GLU A 89 8.62 -14.47 -0.24
C GLU A 89 10.10 -14.09 -0.19
N ASN A 90 10.52 -13.11 -1.00
CA ASN A 90 11.91 -12.69 -1.13
C ASN A 90 12.23 -11.40 -0.37
N VAL A 91 11.22 -10.78 0.25
CA VAL A 91 11.37 -9.53 0.99
C VAL A 91 12.37 -9.71 2.13
N SER A 92 13.43 -8.90 2.08
CA SER A 92 14.38 -8.77 3.17
C SER A 92 13.78 -7.89 4.28
N TRP A 93 13.44 -8.51 5.40
CA TRP A 93 12.81 -7.81 6.53
C TRP A 93 13.75 -6.86 7.29
N GLN A 94 15.06 -6.96 7.03
CA GLN A 94 16.07 -6.06 7.60
C GLN A 94 16.06 -4.67 6.95
N ASP A 95 15.54 -4.57 5.73
CA ASP A 95 15.50 -3.33 4.95
C ASP A 95 14.18 -2.55 5.13
N VAL A 96 13.24 -3.11 5.90
CA VAL A 96 11.90 -2.55 6.12
C VAL A 96 11.59 -2.27 7.60
N SER A 97 12.49 -2.63 8.53
CA SER A 97 12.40 -2.33 9.97
C SER A 97 12.90 -0.92 10.29
#